data_AF-M5G9Q4-F1
#
_entry.id   AF-M5G9Q4-F1
#
_cell.length_a   1.000
_cell.length_b   1.000
_cell.length_c   1.000
_cell.angle_alpha   90.00
_cell.angle_beta   90.00
_cell.angle_gamma   90.00
#
_symmetry.space_group_name_H-M   'P 1'
#
loop_
_entity.id
_entity.type
_entity.pdbx_description
1 polymer ?
#
loop_
_entity_poly.entity_id
_entity_poly.type
_entity_poly.pdbx_seq_one_letter_code
_entity_poly.pdbx_strand_id
1 'polypeptide(L)'
;ALDDLEGLVVQRLFEMEKMNIRGTGYAMCTSITKAMQEHSSAICLAMEKYNKAALMLDPPRPILTYQEVINMSFLSDFALLCYLQDDIRKH
;
A
#
# COMPACT_ATOMS: atom_id res chain seq x y z
N ALA A 1 -5.81 -1.17 13.88
CA ALA A 1 -4.55 -0.38 13.86
C ALA A 1 -4.11 -0.05 12.44
N LEU A 2 -3.81 -1.06 11.60
CA LEU A 2 -3.58 -0.86 10.15
C LEU A 2 -4.89 -0.51 9.43
N ASP A 3 -5.96 -1.25 9.74
CA ASP A 3 -7.31 -0.99 9.18
C ASP A 3 -7.84 0.41 9.52
N ASP A 4 -7.52 0.93 10.72
CA ASP A 4 -7.91 2.28 11.13
C ASP A 4 -7.14 3.36 10.36
N LEU A 5 -5.87 3.10 10.06
CA LEU A 5 -5.04 3.99 9.26
C LEU A 5 -5.52 4.02 7.81
N GLU A 6 -5.84 2.85 7.24
CA GLU A 6 -6.44 2.75 5.91
C GLU A 6 -7.79 3.48 5.85
N GLY A 7 -8.64 3.29 6.85
CA GLY A 7 -9.92 4.00 6.95
C GLY A 7 -9.77 5.53 6.99
N LEU A 8 -8.82 6.05 7.76
CA LEU A 8 -8.54 7.48 7.85
C LEU A 8 -7.97 8.05 6.54
N VAL A 9 -7.13 7.29 5.83
CA VAL A 9 -6.62 7.68 4.50
C VAL A 9 -7.76 7.75 3.49
N VAL A 10 -8.64 6.75 3.47
CA VAL A 10 -9.82 6.73 2.59
C VAL A 10 -10.77 7.89 2.91
N GLN A 11 -11.04 8.15 4.19
CA GLN A 11 -11.87 9.30 4.60
C GLN A 11 -11.26 10.62 4.12
N ARG A 12 -9.94 10.79 4.26
CA ARG A 12 -9.23 11.98 3.79
C ARG A 12 -9.30 12.15 2.27
N LEU A 13 -9.26 11.05 1.53
CA LEU A 13 -9.42 11.04 0.07
C LEU A 13 -10.81 11.54 -0.36
N PHE A 14 -11.88 11.12 0.32
CA PHE A 14 -13.24 11.60 0.08
C PHE A 14 -13.46 13.06 0.45
N GLU A 15 -12.87 13.51 1.57
CA GLU A 15 -12.91 14.92 1.95
C GLU A 15 -12.21 15.81 0.91
N MET A 16 -11.10 15.36 0.34
CA MET A 16 -10.37 16.07 -0.72
C MET A 16 -11.12 16.06 -2.05
N GLU A 17 -11.79 14.96 -2.41
CA GLU A 17 -12.64 14.86 -3.59
C GLU A 17 -13.83 15.83 -3.51
N LYS A 18 -14.53 15.84 -2.37
CA LYS A 18 -15.66 16.75 -2.10
C LYS A 18 -15.26 18.23 -2.16
N MET A 19 -13.99 18.55 -1.85
CA MET A 19 -13.47 19.92 -1.94
C MET A 19 -12.98 20.31 -3.34
N ASN A 20 -12.92 19.41 -4.32
CA ASN A 20 -12.32 19.70 -5.63
C ASN A 20 -13.34 20.02 -6.72
N ILE A 21 -13.71 21.29 -6.78
CA ILE A 21 -14.20 21.93 -8.00
C ILE A 21 -12.98 22.21 -8.89
N ARG A 22 -12.80 21.39 -9.95
CA ARG A 22 -11.90 21.61 -11.11
C ARG A 22 -10.39 21.79 -10.78
N GLY A 23 -9.66 20.67 -10.64
CA GLY A 23 -8.19 20.70 -10.82
C GLY A 23 -7.35 19.61 -10.11
N THR A 24 -7.83 19.00 -9.02
CA THR A 24 -6.96 18.17 -8.15
C THR A 24 -7.00 16.64 -8.35
N GLY A 25 -7.74 16.10 -9.33
CA GLY A 25 -7.75 14.64 -9.58
C GLY A 25 -6.36 14.07 -9.93
N TYR A 26 -5.55 14.83 -10.67
CA TYR A 26 -4.17 14.44 -11.00
C TYR A 26 -3.26 14.41 -9.77
N ALA A 27 -3.31 15.44 -8.92
CA ALA A 27 -2.53 15.50 -7.69
C ALA A 27 -2.90 14.35 -6.74
N MET A 28 -4.17 13.99 -6.67
CA MET A 28 -4.66 12.85 -5.90
C MET A 28 -4.11 11.52 -6.44
N CYS A 29 -4.19 11.28 -7.75
CA CYS A 29 -3.58 10.10 -8.38
C CYS A 29 -2.06 10.03 -8.14
N THR A 30 -1.37 11.17 -8.16
CA THR A 30 0.06 11.25 -7.84
C THR A 30 0.33 10.86 -6.38
N SER A 31 -0.47 11.35 -5.43
CA SER A 31 -0.32 10.99 -4.00
C SER A 31 -0.55 9.51 -3.75
N ILE A 32 -1.57 8.90 -4.38
CA ILE A 32 -1.83 7.46 -4.28
C ILE A 32 -0.66 6.66 -4.85
N THR A 33 -0.18 7.03 -6.05
CA THR A 33 0.96 6.37 -6.69
C THR A 33 2.21 6.46 -5.81
N LYS A 34 2.45 7.62 -5.19
CA LYS A 34 3.57 7.82 -4.26
C LYS A 34 3.45 6.95 -3.00
N ALA A 35 2.26 6.90 -2.40
CA ALA A 35 2.01 6.06 -1.24
C ALA A 35 2.25 4.57 -1.54
N MET A 36 1.85 4.10 -2.73
CA MET A 36 2.11 2.73 -3.18
C MET A 36 3.61 2.44 -3.36
N GLN A 37 4.36 3.38 -3.93
CA GLN A 37 5.82 3.25 -4.09
C GLN A 37 6.53 3.22 -2.73
N GLU A 38 6.12 4.07 -1.79
CA GLU A 38 6.65 4.11 -0.42
C GLU A 38 6.32 2.81 0.33
N HIS A 39 5.09 2.32 0.20
CA HIS A 39 4.65 1.05 0.78
C HIS A 39 5.45 -0.14 0.25
N SER A 40 5.58 -0.25 -1.08
CA SER A 40 6.38 -1.29 -1.74
C SER A 40 7.85 -1.26 -1.27
N SER A 41 8.44 -0.07 -1.16
CA SER A 41 9.80 0.12 -0.66
C SER A 41 9.95 -0.29 0.81
N ALA A 42 8.98 0.04 1.66
CA ALA A 42 8.96 -0.35 3.07
C ALA A 42 8.88 -1.87 3.24
N ILE A 43 8.05 -2.53 2.42
CA ILE A 43 7.92 -3.99 2.39
C ILE A 43 9.25 -4.65 1.97
N CYS A 44 9.93 -4.12 0.95
CA CYS A 44 11.24 -4.62 0.52
C CYS A 44 12.28 -4.52 1.64
N LEU A 45 12.33 -3.38 2.33
CA LEU A 45 13.24 -3.16 3.45
C LEU A 45 12.95 -4.10 4.63
N ALA A 46 11.67 -4.31 4.94
CA ALA A 46 11.25 -5.25 5.98
C ALA A 46 11.65 -6.69 5.63
N MET A 47 11.49 -7.10 4.37
CA MET A 47 11.92 -8.41 3.87
C MET A 47 13.44 -8.59 4.01
N GLU A 48 14.24 -7.60 3.61
CA GLU A 48 15.70 -7.66 3.76
C GLU A 48 16.13 -7.82 5.22
N LYS A 49 15.48 -7.07 6.12
CA LYS A 49 15.74 -7.15 7.57
C LYS A 49 15.38 -8.54 8.11
N TYR A 50 14.23 -9.09 7.70
CA TYR A 50 13.82 -10.44 8.05
C TYR A 50 14.84 -11.48 7.56
N ASN A 51 15.22 -11.43 6.28
CA ASN A 51 16.17 -12.38 5.68
C ASN A 51 17.53 -12.36 6.39
N LYS A 52 18.04 -11.16 6.72
CA LYS A 52 19.27 -11.02 7.51
C LYS A 52 19.15 -11.68 8.88
N ALA A 53 18.04 -11.46 9.58
CA ALA A 53 17.81 -12.08 10.89
C ALA A 53 17.60 -13.60 10.79
N ALA A 54 16.89 -14.07 9.77
CA ALA A 54 16.61 -15.49 9.52
C ALA A 54 17.90 -16.31 9.33
N LEU A 55 18.89 -15.74 8.66
CA LEU A 55 20.21 -16.36 8.46
C LEU A 55 21.08 -16.39 9.72
N MET A 56 20.83 -15.52 10.69
CA MET A 56 21.57 -15.45 11.95
C MET A 56 21.03 -16.40 13.04
N LEU A 57 19.91 -17.07 12.79
CA LEU A 57 19.32 -18.05 13.70
C LEU A 57 20.02 -19.41 13.58
N ASP A 58 20.02 -20.18 14.66
CA ASP A 58 20.48 -21.58 14.69
C ASP A 58 19.32 -22.50 15.10
N PRO A 59 18.77 -23.32 14.18
CA PRO A 59 19.14 -23.45 12.76
C PRO A 59 18.64 -22.27 11.89
N PRO A 60 19.30 -21.99 10.74
CA PRO A 60 18.88 -20.93 9.84
C PRO A 60 17.44 -21.12 9.33
N ARG A 61 16.68 -20.03 9.27
CA ARG A 61 15.31 -20.04 8.73
C ARG A 61 15.29 -19.73 7.22
N PRO A 62 14.27 -20.21 6.49
CA PRO A 62 14.11 -19.89 5.07
C PRO A 62 13.99 -18.37 4.83
N ILE A 63 14.68 -17.89 3.80
CA ILE A 63 14.60 -16.51 3.33
C ILE A 63 13.38 -16.32 2.43
N LEU A 64 12.80 -15.13 2.46
CA LEU A 64 11.73 -14.71 1.57
C LEU A 64 12.32 -14.14 0.27
N THR A 65 11.72 -14.49 -0.86
CA THR A 65 12.13 -13.96 -2.16
C THR A 65 11.31 -12.74 -2.56
N TYR A 66 11.91 -11.86 -3.35
CA TYR A 66 11.25 -10.66 -3.87
C TYR A 66 9.95 -10.98 -4.63
N GLN A 67 9.90 -12.12 -5.32
CA GLN A 67 8.75 -12.55 -6.10
C GLN A 67 7.55 -12.94 -5.23
N GLU A 68 7.79 -13.56 -4.07
CA GLU A 68 6.73 -13.89 -3.10
C GLU A 68 6.15 -12.62 -2.47
N VAL A 69 7.00 -11.63 -2.22
CA VAL A 69 6.63 -10.39 -1.56
C VAL A 69 5.91 -9.42 -2.51
N ILE A 70 6.34 -9.32 -3.77
CA ILE A 70 5.60 -8.56 -4.80
C ILE A 70 4.20 -9.12 -5.00
N ASN A 71 4.06 -10.44 -5.11
CA ASN A 71 2.75 -11.05 -5.36
C ASN A 71 1.77 -10.72 -4.23
N MET A 72 2.24 -10.69 -2.99
CA MET A 72 1.42 -10.32 -1.82
C MET A 72 1.11 -8.83 -1.77
N SER A 73 2.10 -7.94 -2.01
CA SER A 73 1.88 -6.49 -1.95
C SER A 73 1.01 -6.01 -3.11
N PHE A 74 1.23 -6.50 -4.32
CA PHE A 74 0.45 -6.14 -5.50
C PHE A 74 -1.02 -6.50 -5.33
N LEU A 75 -1.33 -7.67 -4.75
CA LEU A 75 -2.72 -8.06 -4.47
C LEU A 75 -3.39 -7.12 -3.45
N SER A 76 -2.67 -6.69 -2.41
CA SER A 76 -3.16 -5.72 -1.42
C SER A 76 -3.39 -4.34 -2.04
N ASP A 77 -2.40 -3.82 -2.76
CA ASP A 77 -2.46 -2.51 -3.41
C ASP A 77 -3.55 -2.48 -4.50
N PHE A 78 -3.74 -3.60 -5.22
CA PHE A 78 -4.81 -3.76 -6.21
C PHE A 78 -6.20 -3.82 -5.57
N ALA A 79 -6.37 -4.56 -4.47
CA ALA A 79 -7.62 -4.60 -3.73
C ALA A 79 -8.01 -3.20 -3.21
N LEU A 80 -7.03 -2.42 -2.74
CA LEU A 80 -7.22 -1.03 -2.34
C LEU A 80 -7.70 -0.16 -3.52
N LEU A 81 -7.10 -0.31 -4.71
CA LEU A 81 -7.55 0.41 -5.91
C LEU A 81 -8.98 0.03 -6.33
N CYS A 82 -9.32 -1.26 -6.27
CA CYS A 82 -10.67 -1.74 -6.59
C CYS A 82 -11.71 -1.19 -5.61
N TYR A 83 -11.40 -1.18 -4.30
CA TYR A 83 -12.27 -0.64 -3.28
C TYR A 83 -12.56 0.85 -3.50
N LEU A 84 -11.53 1.63 -3.81
CA LEU A 84 -11.67 3.06 -4.13
C LEU A 84 -12.51 3.29 -5.40
N GLN A 85 -12.42 2.43 -6.42
CA GLN A 85 -13.22 2.55 -7.64
C GLN A 85 -14.69 2.16 -7.47
N ASP A 86 -14.99 1.16 -6.64
CA ASP A 86 -16.37 0.74 -6.38
C ASP A 86 -17.15 1.75 -5.55
N ASP A 87 -16.48 2.48 -4.68
CA ASP A 87 -17.12 3.53 -3.87
C ASP A 87 -17.45 4.78 -4.70
N ILE A 88 -16.60 5.12 -5.70
CA ILE A 88 -16.88 6.17 -6.69
C ILE A 88 -18.12 5.84 -7.55
N ARG A 89 -18.39 4.56 -7.86
CA ARG A 89 -19.56 4.17 -8.68
C ARG A 89 -20.87 4.10 -7.92
N LYS A 90 -20.83 4.10 -6.58
CA LYS A 90 -22.02 3.97 -5.73
C LYS A 90 -22.58 5.31 -5.26
N HIS A 91 -21.99 6.43 -5.69
CA HIS A 91 -22.39 7.78 -5.30
C HIS A 91 -22.92 8.63 -6.46
#